data_AF-E4QSW5-F1
#
_entry.id   AF-E4QSW5-F1
#
_cell.length_a   1.000
_cell.length_b   1.000
_cell.length_c   1.000
_cell.angle_alpha   90.00
_cell.angle_beta   90.00
_cell.angle_gamma   90.00
#
_symmetry.space_group_name_H-M   'P 1'
#
loop_
_entity.id
_entity.type
_entity.pdbx_description
1 polymer ?
#
loop_
_entity_poly.entity_id
_entity_poly.type
_entity_poly.pdbx_seq_one_letter_code
_entity_poly.pdbx_strand_id
1 'polypeptide(L)'
;MAIKDWIKLKKFSPFKTLVFNSLAQEIKERPVIIFHDTEENYYYYIKARDARLDDGRLKNPFQGEILIPKSDKPNTLFTKDSYLDCSQIFYIRDSELEELVKNHPETEILDSKELEFDQVEKMFNNIYECLTSKPPYIVISKVSYDSKTKQTKPEVQYASDQHINNDYKTIRFKTKKIKELKNKLHEKKNQISLDLFEGVLNDTWTEYRQKKVYNPLFKWIKENKFIQKGLNSIEIIHEYNRLSRPINLFLLILKNMVQQD
;
A
#
# COMPACT_ATOMS: atom_id res chain seq x y z
N MET A 1 38.10 -31.35 -3.01
CA MET A 1 36.66 -31.01 -2.93
C MET A 1 36.24 -30.54 -4.32
N ALA A 2 35.28 -31.20 -4.96
CA ALA A 2 35.02 -31.01 -6.39
C ALA A 2 34.18 -29.74 -6.63
N ILE A 3 34.36 -29.08 -7.78
CA ILE A 3 33.55 -27.93 -8.23
C ILE A 3 32.03 -28.23 -8.18
N LYS A 4 31.65 -29.52 -8.29
CA LYS A 4 30.26 -30.00 -8.16
C LYS A 4 29.67 -29.83 -6.75
N ASP A 5 30.48 -29.73 -5.70
CA ASP A 5 30.00 -29.55 -4.32
C ASP A 5 29.68 -28.08 -3.99
N TRP A 6 30.24 -27.12 -4.74
CA TRP A 6 29.92 -25.69 -4.59
C TRP A 6 28.52 -25.32 -5.09
N ILE A 7 27.96 -26.11 -6.01
CA ILE A 7 26.60 -25.92 -6.55
C ILE A 7 25.52 -26.37 -5.53
N LYS A 8 25.91 -27.10 -4.47
CA LYS A 8 25.01 -27.57 -3.39
C LYS A 8 24.93 -26.65 -2.18
N LEU A 9 25.69 -25.55 -2.13
CA LEU A 9 25.35 -24.43 -1.27
C LEU A 9 24.06 -23.82 -1.82
N LYS A 10 22.91 -24.33 -1.35
CA LYS A 10 21.61 -23.66 -1.44
C LYS A 10 21.89 -22.19 -1.20
N LYS A 11 21.72 -21.38 -2.26
CA LYS A 11 21.81 -19.93 -2.18
C LYS A 11 21.12 -19.52 -0.89
N PHE A 12 21.91 -18.99 0.03
CA PHE A 12 21.39 -18.21 1.13
C PHE A 12 20.58 -17.09 0.44
N SER A 13 19.26 -17.26 0.34
CA SER A 13 18.36 -16.24 -0.18
C SER A 13 17.90 -15.50 1.06
N PRO A 14 18.49 -14.34 1.39
CA PRO A 14 18.26 -13.69 2.68
C PRO A 14 16.85 -13.09 2.81
N PHE A 15 15.97 -13.31 1.84
CA PHE A 15 14.60 -12.80 1.82
C PHE A 15 13.74 -13.82 1.07
N LYS A 16 12.68 -14.32 1.69
CA LYS A 16 11.53 -14.84 0.92
C LYS A 16 10.68 -13.63 0.59
N THR A 17 10.57 -13.33 -0.69
CA THR A 17 9.91 -12.10 -1.13
C THR A 17 8.41 -12.24 -0.93
N LEU A 18 7.81 -11.26 -0.26
CA LEU A 18 6.35 -11.07 -0.21
C LEU A 18 5.82 -10.35 -1.46
N VAL A 19 6.73 -9.82 -2.28
CA VAL A 19 6.39 -8.98 -3.42
C VAL A 19 6.61 -9.74 -4.73
N PHE A 20 5.65 -9.60 -5.64
CA PHE A 20 5.64 -10.30 -6.93
C PHE A 20 5.22 -9.36 -8.05
N ASN A 21 5.69 -9.62 -9.26
CA ASN A 21 5.24 -8.89 -10.44
C ASN A 21 3.86 -9.38 -10.91
N SER A 22 3.28 -8.74 -11.92
CA SER A 22 1.96 -9.09 -12.44
C SER A 22 1.89 -10.47 -13.10
N LEU A 23 3.03 -11.15 -13.22
CA LEU A 23 3.19 -12.50 -13.77
C LEU A 23 3.65 -13.49 -12.69
N ALA A 24 3.38 -13.17 -11.42
CA ALA A 24 3.63 -14.04 -10.27
C ALA A 24 5.12 -14.40 -10.07
N GLN A 25 6.04 -13.55 -10.50
CA GLN A 25 7.48 -13.72 -10.29
C GLN A 25 7.94 -12.86 -9.12
N GLU A 26 8.77 -13.44 -8.26
CA GLU A 26 9.37 -12.77 -7.11
C GLU A 26 10.15 -11.50 -7.52
N ILE A 27 9.92 -10.40 -6.79
CA ILE A 27 10.70 -9.17 -6.90
C ILE A 27 11.36 -8.86 -5.55
N LYS A 28 12.59 -8.35 -5.60
CA LYS A 28 13.34 -7.90 -4.41
C LYS A 28 12.99 -6.46 -4.05
N GLU A 29 11.80 -6.26 -3.50
CA GLU A 29 11.34 -4.98 -2.96
C GLU A 29 10.77 -5.18 -1.54
N ARG A 30 10.67 -4.09 -0.77
CA ARG A 30 10.23 -4.13 0.63
C ARG A 30 8.70 -4.07 0.71
N PRO A 31 8.04 -4.99 1.44
CA PRO A 31 6.60 -4.88 1.66
C PRO A 31 6.27 -3.76 2.66
N VAL A 32 5.17 -3.06 2.42
CA VAL A 32 4.64 -1.99 3.28
C VAL A 32 3.18 -2.28 3.57
N ILE A 33 2.86 -2.68 4.80
CA ILE A 33 1.48 -2.85 5.26
C ILE A 33 0.80 -1.49 5.18
N ILE A 34 -0.30 -1.43 4.44
CA ILE A 34 -1.11 -0.22 4.30
C ILE A 34 -2.27 -0.22 5.30
N PHE A 35 -2.91 -1.36 5.54
CA PHE A 35 -3.96 -1.54 6.54
C PHE A 35 -4.22 -3.03 6.83
N HIS A 36 -5.00 -3.28 7.89
CA HIS A 36 -5.51 -4.59 8.27
C HIS A 36 -7.04 -4.58 8.15
N ASP A 37 -7.58 -5.42 7.29
CA ASP A 37 -9.00 -5.70 7.21
C ASP A 37 -9.35 -6.72 8.30
N THR A 38 -9.98 -6.25 9.37
CA THR A 38 -10.35 -7.07 10.52
C THR A 38 -11.58 -7.94 10.28
N GLU A 39 -12.39 -7.63 9.25
CA GLU A 39 -13.58 -8.42 8.93
C GLU A 39 -13.16 -9.73 8.25
N GLU A 40 -12.30 -9.62 7.24
CA GLU A 40 -11.82 -10.77 6.47
C GLU A 40 -10.46 -11.31 6.96
N ASN A 41 -9.84 -10.66 7.95
CA ASN A 41 -8.54 -10.98 8.56
C ASN A 41 -7.38 -11.04 7.56
N TYR A 42 -7.29 -10.00 6.73
CA TYR A 42 -6.21 -9.83 5.76
C TYR A 42 -5.41 -8.55 6.00
N TYR A 43 -4.09 -8.67 5.96
CA TYR A 43 -3.21 -7.52 5.79
C TYR A 43 -3.10 -7.18 4.31
N TYR A 44 -3.37 -5.92 3.99
CA TYR A 44 -3.10 -5.36 2.68
C TYR A 44 -1.78 -4.62 2.72
N TYR A 45 -0.97 -4.80 1.68
CA TYR A 45 0.34 -4.20 1.58
C TYR A 45 0.70 -3.87 0.14
N ILE A 46 1.62 -2.92 0.00
CA ILE A 46 2.23 -2.52 -1.26
C ILE A 46 3.74 -2.73 -1.20
N LYS A 47 4.44 -2.35 -2.26
CA LYS A 47 5.90 -2.48 -2.33
C LYS A 47 6.59 -1.12 -2.32
N ALA A 48 7.78 -1.10 -1.73
CA ALA A 48 8.65 0.05 -1.64
C ALA A 48 10.03 -0.27 -2.23
N ARG A 49 10.56 0.68 -3.01
CA ARG A 49 11.95 0.66 -3.49
C ARG A 49 12.69 1.94 -3.12
N ASP A 50 14.01 1.85 -3.01
CA ASP A 50 14.86 3.02 -2.76
C ASP A 50 14.69 4.05 -3.88
N ALA A 51 14.34 5.28 -3.51
CA ALA A 51 14.09 6.38 -4.44
C ALA A 51 15.38 7.01 -4.98
N ARG A 52 16.51 6.81 -4.29
CA ARG A 52 17.81 7.38 -4.68
C ARG A 52 18.72 6.36 -5.37
N LEU A 53 19.53 6.87 -6.27
CA LEU A 53 20.72 6.21 -6.82
C LEU A 53 21.87 6.28 -5.81
N ASP A 54 22.94 5.51 -6.04
CA ASP A 54 24.12 5.48 -5.18
C ASP A 54 24.82 6.84 -5.07
N ASP A 55 24.67 7.69 -6.10
CA ASP A 55 25.17 9.07 -6.14
C ASP A 55 24.25 10.10 -5.45
N GLY A 56 23.15 9.63 -4.84
CA GLY A 56 22.19 10.47 -4.12
C GLY A 56 21.11 11.12 -5.00
N ARG A 57 21.17 11.04 -6.33
CA ARG A 57 20.11 11.58 -7.20
C ARG A 57 18.83 10.75 -7.11
N LEU A 58 17.67 11.40 -7.28
CA LEU A 58 16.39 10.69 -7.36
C LEU A 58 16.29 9.90 -8.67
N LYS A 59 15.82 8.67 -8.57
CA LYS A 59 15.39 7.86 -9.71
C LYS A 59 14.08 8.42 -10.25
N ASN A 60 13.78 8.16 -11.51
CA ASN A 60 12.44 8.47 -12.03
C ASN A 60 11.40 7.58 -11.34
N PRO A 61 10.24 8.13 -10.93
CA PRO A 61 9.13 7.31 -10.47
C PRO A 61 8.53 6.54 -11.64
N PHE A 62 8.07 5.32 -11.37
CA PHE A 62 7.15 4.61 -12.24
C PHE A 62 5.74 5.17 -12.08
N GLN A 63 4.87 4.88 -13.05
CA GLN A 63 3.46 5.26 -12.95
C GLN A 63 2.85 4.61 -11.70
N GLY A 64 2.05 5.37 -10.94
CA GLY A 64 1.47 4.90 -9.67
C GLY A 64 2.42 4.97 -8.47
N GLU A 65 3.68 5.39 -8.64
CA GLU A 65 4.58 5.56 -7.50
C GLU A 65 4.49 6.96 -6.87
N ILE A 66 4.52 6.99 -5.54
CA ILE A 66 4.65 8.22 -4.76
C ILE A 66 5.99 8.25 -4.01
N LEU A 67 6.61 9.43 -3.94
CA LEU A 67 7.79 9.64 -3.12
C LEU A 67 7.39 9.81 -1.65
N ILE A 68 7.95 8.97 -0.79
CA ILE A 68 7.96 9.12 0.66
C ILE A 68 9.37 9.52 1.08
N PRO A 69 9.55 10.70 1.68
CA PRO A 69 10.85 11.09 2.21
C PRO A 69 11.22 10.20 3.40
N LYS A 70 12.52 10.07 3.66
CA LYS A 70 13.00 9.45 4.89
C LYS A 70 12.37 10.12 6.10
N SER A 71 12.10 9.33 7.12
CA SER A 71 11.59 9.82 8.40
C SER A 71 12.77 10.15 9.33
N ASP A 72 12.68 11.28 10.02
CA ASP A 72 13.63 11.66 11.07
C ASP A 72 13.23 11.09 12.45
N LYS A 73 12.12 10.34 12.53
CA LYS A 73 11.67 9.71 13.78
C LYS A 73 12.65 8.61 14.20
N PRO A 74 12.98 8.50 15.50
CA PRO A 74 13.80 7.39 15.98
C PRO A 74 13.06 6.06 15.75
N ASN A 75 13.83 5.00 15.45
CA ASN A 75 13.32 3.64 15.24
C ASN A 75 12.30 3.47 14.09
N THR A 76 12.27 4.39 13.13
CA THR A 76 11.49 4.24 11.89
C THR A 76 12.16 3.28 10.92
N LEU A 77 11.37 2.51 10.19
CA LEU A 77 11.85 1.66 9.10
C LEU A 77 11.96 2.44 7.77
N PHE A 78 11.36 3.62 7.66
CA PHE A 78 11.54 4.57 6.54
C PHE A 78 12.84 5.38 6.67
N THR A 79 13.97 4.69 6.78
CA THR A 79 15.31 5.31 6.96
C THR A 79 15.87 5.97 5.69
N LYS A 80 15.22 5.76 4.54
CA LYS A 80 15.61 6.29 3.24
C LYS A 80 14.39 6.78 2.47
N ASP A 81 14.62 7.76 1.60
CA ASP A 81 13.63 8.17 0.61
C ASP A 81 13.24 6.95 -0.24
N SER A 82 11.94 6.70 -0.33
CA SER A 82 11.37 5.49 -0.94
C SER A 82 10.26 5.86 -1.91
N TYR A 83 10.19 5.14 -3.03
CA TYR A 83 9.00 5.13 -3.87
C TYR A 83 8.08 4.02 -3.40
N LEU A 84 6.86 4.38 -3.01
CA LEU A 84 5.77 3.44 -2.73
C LEU A 84 4.96 3.24 -4.02
N ASP A 85 4.80 2.00 -4.45
CA ASP A 85 4.02 1.66 -5.64
C ASP A 85 2.56 1.42 -5.27
N CYS A 86 1.71 2.43 -5.51
CA CYS A 86 0.27 2.38 -5.25
C CYS A 86 -0.52 1.59 -6.30
N SER A 87 0.15 1.08 -7.34
CA SER A 87 -0.47 0.32 -8.43
C SER A 87 -0.36 -1.20 -8.25
N GLN A 88 0.40 -1.69 -7.27
CA GLN A 88 0.56 -3.12 -6.99
C GLN A 88 0.16 -3.45 -5.55
N ILE A 89 -1.03 -4.01 -5.42
CA ILE A 89 -1.65 -4.37 -4.16
C ILE A 89 -1.48 -5.87 -3.92
N PHE A 90 -1.02 -6.19 -2.71
CA PHE A 90 -0.94 -7.55 -2.22
C PHE A 90 -1.78 -7.67 -0.96
N TYR A 91 -2.29 -8.88 -0.71
CA TYR A 91 -2.92 -9.17 0.57
C TYR A 91 -2.65 -10.60 1.02
N ILE A 92 -2.51 -10.79 2.33
CA ILE A 92 -2.13 -12.05 2.99
C ILE A 92 -2.93 -12.22 4.27
N ARG A 93 -3.34 -13.45 4.61
CA ARG A 93 -4.07 -13.68 5.87
C ARG A 93 -3.18 -13.35 7.06
N ASP A 94 -3.79 -12.81 8.11
CA ASP A 94 -3.12 -12.50 9.38
C ASP A 94 -2.27 -13.68 9.88
N SER A 95 -2.89 -14.85 10.06
CA SER A 95 -2.20 -16.05 10.55
C SER A 95 -1.05 -16.53 9.65
N GLU A 96 -1.17 -16.37 8.33
CA GLU A 96 -0.11 -16.72 7.38
C GLU A 96 1.07 -15.75 7.47
N LEU A 97 0.78 -14.46 7.69
CA LEU A 97 1.80 -13.43 7.89
C LEU A 97 2.53 -13.61 9.22
N GLU A 98 1.80 -13.85 10.31
CA GLU A 98 2.38 -14.14 11.62
C GLU A 98 3.33 -15.34 11.56
N GLU A 99 2.89 -16.42 10.91
CA GLU A 99 3.70 -17.62 10.77
C GLU A 99 4.93 -17.39 9.88
N LEU A 100 4.81 -16.56 8.84
CA LEU A 100 5.93 -16.16 8.01
C LEU A 100 6.95 -15.36 8.83
N VAL A 101 6.53 -14.31 9.54
CA VAL A 101 7.42 -13.45 10.35
C VAL A 101 8.10 -14.28 11.45
N LYS A 102 7.38 -15.20 12.10
CA LYS A 102 7.96 -16.12 13.09
C LYS A 102 9.04 -17.02 12.51
N ASN A 103 8.84 -17.53 11.28
CA ASN A 103 9.79 -18.42 10.61
C ASN A 103 10.93 -17.67 9.91
N HIS A 104 10.73 -16.38 9.64
CA HIS A 104 11.62 -15.48 8.91
C HIS A 104 11.68 -14.11 9.60
N PRO A 105 12.24 -14.05 10.82
CA PRO A 105 12.30 -12.80 11.60
C PRO A 105 13.15 -11.71 10.94
N GLU A 106 13.99 -12.07 9.97
CA GLU A 106 14.74 -11.15 9.11
C GLU A 106 13.86 -10.39 8.11
N THR A 107 12.57 -10.74 7.98
CA THR A 107 11.66 -10.09 7.05
C THR A 107 11.28 -8.72 7.59
N GLU A 108 11.94 -7.68 7.09
CA GLU A 108 11.55 -6.29 7.36
C GLU A 108 10.23 -5.96 6.65
N ILE A 109 9.18 -5.72 7.44
CA ILE A 109 7.88 -5.28 6.95
C ILE A 109 7.64 -3.86 7.46
N LEU A 110 7.49 -2.91 6.54
CA LEU A 110 7.18 -1.52 6.88
C LEU A 110 5.70 -1.42 7.28
N ASP A 111 5.37 -0.61 8.28
CA ASP A 111 4.00 -0.32 8.67
C ASP A 111 3.66 1.14 8.31
N SER A 112 2.56 1.36 7.57
CA SER A 112 2.07 2.69 7.20
C SER A 112 1.75 3.57 8.41
N LYS A 113 1.57 3.01 9.61
CA LYS A 113 1.41 3.77 10.86
C LYS A 113 2.59 4.70 11.17
N GLU A 114 3.76 4.46 10.57
CA GLU A 114 4.92 5.35 10.69
C GLU A 114 4.78 6.65 9.87
N LEU A 115 3.95 6.62 8.83
CA LEU A 115 3.73 7.72 7.91
C LEU A 115 2.91 8.86 8.55
N GLU A 116 3.19 10.07 8.09
CA GLU A 116 2.39 11.24 8.42
C GLU A 116 1.03 11.22 7.71
N PHE A 117 0.06 11.97 8.24
CA PHE A 117 -1.31 11.96 7.71
C PHE A 117 -1.38 12.31 6.22
N ASP A 118 -0.65 13.34 5.78
CA ASP A 118 -0.58 13.80 4.39
C ASP A 118 0.04 12.74 3.47
N GLN A 119 1.01 11.97 3.98
CA GLN A 119 1.62 10.86 3.26
C GLN A 119 0.63 9.69 3.09
N VAL A 120 -0.11 9.36 4.15
CA VAL A 120 -1.17 8.34 4.10
C VAL A 120 -2.28 8.77 3.14
N GLU A 121 -2.74 10.02 3.22
CA GLU A 121 -3.73 10.57 2.29
C GLU A 121 -3.27 10.47 0.84
N LYS A 122 -2.04 10.89 0.56
CA LYS A 122 -1.45 10.80 -0.78
C LYS A 122 -1.39 9.35 -1.27
N MET A 123 -1.07 8.40 -0.39
CA MET A 123 -1.06 6.97 -0.71
C MET A 123 -2.47 6.47 -1.06
N PHE A 124 -3.47 6.69 -0.21
CA PHE A 124 -4.85 6.24 -0.46
C PHE A 124 -5.42 6.86 -1.74
N ASN A 125 -5.21 8.16 -1.97
CA ASN A 125 -5.66 8.82 -3.19
C ASN A 125 -5.01 8.24 -4.45
N ASN A 126 -3.70 7.96 -4.43
CA ASN A 126 -3.02 7.35 -5.59
C ASN A 126 -3.49 5.91 -5.85
N ILE A 127 -3.75 5.12 -4.80
CA ILE A 127 -4.34 3.78 -4.95
C ILE A 127 -5.72 3.90 -5.60
N TYR A 128 -6.56 4.81 -5.10
CA TYR A 128 -7.91 5.04 -5.64
C TYR A 128 -7.88 5.52 -7.10
N GLU A 129 -6.96 6.41 -7.46
CA GLU A 129 -6.76 6.86 -8.85
C GLU A 129 -6.32 5.70 -9.76
N CYS A 130 -5.40 4.84 -9.31
CA CYS A 130 -4.97 3.66 -10.05
C CYS A 130 -6.12 2.67 -10.27
N LEU A 131 -7.00 2.53 -9.27
CA LEU A 131 -8.14 1.63 -9.29
C LEU A 131 -9.26 2.12 -10.23
N THR A 132 -9.54 3.43 -10.21
CA THR A 132 -10.68 4.04 -10.92
C THR A 132 -10.32 4.63 -12.29
N SER A 133 -9.04 4.64 -12.67
CA SER A 133 -8.62 5.09 -13.99
C SER A 133 -9.30 4.27 -15.11
N LYS A 134 -9.38 4.84 -16.32
CA LYS A 134 -9.98 4.17 -17.48
C LYS A 134 -8.95 4.03 -18.62
N PRO A 135 -8.38 2.83 -18.86
CA PRO A 135 -8.56 1.59 -18.08
C PRO A 135 -7.87 1.63 -16.70
N PRO A 136 -8.25 0.76 -15.74
CA PRO A 136 -7.58 0.68 -14.45
C PRO A 136 -6.09 0.38 -14.62
N TYR A 137 -5.26 1.00 -13.79
CA TYR A 137 -3.82 0.81 -13.76
C TYR A 137 -3.42 0.17 -12.43
N ILE A 138 -3.87 -1.07 -12.19
CA ILE A 138 -3.62 -1.76 -10.92
C ILE A 138 -3.36 -3.26 -11.11
N VAL A 139 -2.67 -3.85 -10.15
CA VAL A 139 -2.48 -5.29 -9.95
C VAL A 139 -2.95 -5.64 -8.55
N ILE A 140 -3.75 -6.70 -8.43
CA ILE A 140 -4.23 -7.23 -7.15
C ILE A 140 -3.79 -8.69 -7.06
N SER A 141 -2.99 -9.00 -6.03
CA SER A 141 -2.45 -10.33 -5.80
C SER A 141 -2.74 -10.82 -4.39
N LYS A 142 -3.34 -12.01 -4.30
CA LYS A 142 -3.40 -12.75 -3.04
C LYS A 142 -2.05 -13.44 -2.81
N VAL A 143 -1.53 -13.38 -1.60
CA VAL A 143 -0.31 -14.09 -1.20
C VAL A 143 -0.66 -15.07 -0.09
N SER A 144 -0.18 -16.29 -0.23
CA SER A 144 -0.33 -17.37 0.77
C SER A 144 1.04 -17.83 1.24
N TYR A 145 1.12 -18.34 2.47
CA TYR A 145 2.33 -18.90 3.05
C TYR A 145 2.09 -20.35 3.46
N ASP A 146 2.85 -21.26 2.84
CA ASP A 146 2.79 -22.69 3.16
C ASP A 146 3.88 -23.01 4.19
N SER A 147 3.49 -23.26 5.43
CA SER A 147 4.42 -23.52 6.53
C SER A 147 5.25 -24.80 6.41
N LYS A 148 4.73 -25.80 5.69
CA LYS A 148 5.43 -27.07 5.47
C LYS A 148 6.58 -26.88 4.49
N THR A 149 6.31 -26.21 3.39
CA THR A 149 7.34 -25.90 2.37
C THR A 149 8.14 -24.65 2.72
N LYS A 150 7.63 -23.85 3.65
CA LYS A 150 8.06 -22.50 3.99
C LYS A 150 8.06 -21.58 2.76
N GLN A 151 7.14 -21.72 1.82
CA GLN A 151 7.16 -20.92 0.59
C GLN A 151 5.97 -19.98 0.53
N THR A 152 6.22 -18.74 0.10
CA THR A 152 5.18 -17.83 -0.32
C THR A 152 4.72 -18.17 -1.73
N LYS A 153 3.41 -18.09 -1.99
CA LYS A 153 2.82 -18.34 -3.30
C LYS A 153 1.86 -17.21 -3.65
N PRO A 154 2.10 -16.49 -4.76
CA PRO A 154 1.19 -15.47 -5.25
C PRO A 154 0.09 -16.08 -6.13
N GLU A 155 -1.09 -15.49 -6.05
CA GLU A 155 -2.20 -15.65 -6.97
C GLU A 155 -2.61 -14.27 -7.46
N VAL A 156 -2.27 -13.94 -8.71
CA VAL A 156 -2.68 -12.69 -9.35
C VAL A 156 -4.16 -12.79 -9.69
N GLN A 157 -4.99 -12.01 -9.00
CA GLN A 157 -6.44 -12.00 -9.19
C GLN A 157 -6.88 -11.02 -10.27
N TYR A 158 -6.15 -9.91 -10.39
CA TYR A 158 -6.32 -8.91 -11.44
C TYR A 158 -4.96 -8.31 -11.80
N ALA A 159 -4.75 -7.99 -13.08
CA ALA A 159 -3.64 -7.16 -13.51
C ALA A 159 -4.04 -6.36 -14.76
N SER A 160 -3.72 -5.07 -14.78
CA SER A 160 -3.95 -4.26 -15.98
C SER A 160 -3.09 -4.73 -17.16
N ASP A 161 -3.61 -4.57 -18.38
CA ASP A 161 -2.89 -4.96 -19.61
C ASP A 161 -1.52 -4.27 -19.71
N GLN A 162 -1.41 -3.05 -19.20
CA GLN A 162 -0.15 -2.30 -19.19
C GLN A 162 0.88 -2.94 -18.25
N HIS A 163 0.50 -3.35 -17.03
CA HIS A 163 1.38 -4.10 -16.12
C HIS A 163 1.84 -5.42 -16.75
N ILE A 164 0.88 -6.20 -17.23
CA ILE A 164 1.15 -7.50 -17.87
C ILE A 164 2.14 -7.34 -19.03
N ASN A 165 1.93 -6.34 -19.89
CA ASN A 165 2.80 -6.14 -21.04
C ASN A 165 4.18 -5.61 -20.67
N ASN A 166 4.29 -4.74 -19.66
CA ASN A 166 5.57 -4.24 -19.17
C ASN A 166 6.40 -5.37 -18.56
N ASP A 167 5.80 -6.16 -17.65
CA ASP A 167 6.48 -7.29 -17.02
C ASP A 167 6.84 -8.35 -18.07
N TYR A 168 5.95 -8.67 -18.99
CA TYR A 168 6.22 -9.66 -20.04
C TYR A 168 7.36 -9.26 -20.99
N LYS A 169 7.57 -7.95 -21.23
CA LYS A 169 8.68 -7.45 -22.06
C LYS A 169 10.03 -7.62 -21.38
N THR A 170 10.10 -7.52 -20.06
CA THR A 170 11.35 -7.61 -19.28
C THR A 170 11.77 -9.05 -18.99
N ILE A 171 10.86 -10.03 -19.15
CA ILE A 171 11.16 -11.45 -18.92
C ILE A 171 12.12 -11.99 -19.98
N ARG A 172 13.29 -12.44 -19.51
CA ARG A 172 14.31 -13.10 -20.33
C ARG A 172 13.86 -14.46 -20.89
N PHE A 173 13.11 -15.24 -20.11
CA PHE A 173 12.66 -16.60 -20.50
C PHE A 173 11.14 -16.76 -20.37
N LYS A 174 10.44 -16.70 -21.50
CA LYS A 174 8.97 -16.79 -21.59
C LYS A 174 8.51 -18.24 -21.60
N THR A 175 8.44 -18.85 -20.41
CA THR A 175 7.98 -20.23 -20.24
C THR A 175 6.50 -20.39 -20.63
N LYS A 176 6.07 -21.63 -20.89
CA LYS A 176 4.67 -21.96 -21.19
C LYS A 176 3.72 -21.44 -20.08
N LYS A 177 4.10 -21.65 -18.81
CA LYS A 177 3.34 -21.18 -17.64
C LYS A 177 3.11 -19.66 -17.63
N ILE A 178 4.13 -18.87 -17.97
CA ILE A 178 4.03 -17.41 -18.01
C ILE A 178 3.08 -16.97 -19.13
N LYS A 179 3.14 -17.62 -20.30
CA LYS A 179 2.24 -17.35 -21.42
C LYS A 179 0.79 -17.69 -21.07
N GLU A 180 0.56 -18.85 -20.44
CA GLU A 180 -0.76 -19.27 -19.99
C GLU A 180 -1.35 -18.31 -18.96
N LEU A 181 -0.55 -17.87 -17.98
CA LEU A 181 -0.99 -16.89 -16.98
C LEU A 181 -1.37 -15.55 -17.64
N LYS A 182 -0.52 -15.05 -18.54
CA LYS A 182 -0.82 -13.83 -19.31
C LYS A 182 -2.15 -13.94 -20.04
N ASN A 183 -2.39 -15.03 -20.76
CA ASN A 183 -3.63 -15.22 -21.51
C ASN A 183 -4.84 -15.30 -20.58
N LYS A 184 -4.73 -16.05 -19.48
CA LYS A 184 -5.78 -16.17 -18.46
C LYS A 184 -6.17 -14.80 -17.87
N LEU A 185 -5.18 -13.97 -17.52
CA LEU A 185 -5.42 -12.64 -16.95
C LEU A 185 -6.02 -11.67 -17.97
N HIS A 186 -5.64 -11.79 -19.24
CA HIS A 186 -6.20 -10.97 -20.31
C HIS A 186 -7.67 -11.32 -20.59
N GLU A 187 -8.02 -12.61 -20.63
CA GLU A 187 -9.38 -13.09 -20.89
C GLU A 187 -10.32 -12.85 -19.70
N LYS A 188 -9.82 -13.02 -18.48
CA LYS A 188 -10.60 -12.83 -17.24
C LYS A 188 -10.26 -11.49 -16.60
N LYS A 189 -10.81 -10.40 -17.15
CA LYS A 189 -10.87 -9.12 -16.44
C LYS A 189 -11.78 -9.30 -15.22
N ASN A 190 -11.16 -9.63 -14.09
CA ASN A 190 -11.85 -9.97 -12.85
C ASN A 190 -12.36 -8.71 -12.15
N GLN A 191 -13.44 -8.14 -12.69
CA GLN A 191 -14.06 -6.91 -12.17
C GLN A 191 -14.46 -7.05 -10.71
N ILE A 192 -14.91 -8.25 -10.30
CA ILE A 192 -15.27 -8.56 -8.92
C ILE A 192 -14.10 -8.29 -7.95
N SER A 193 -12.86 -8.64 -8.33
CA SER A 193 -11.69 -8.35 -7.49
C SER A 193 -11.39 -6.85 -7.36
N LEU A 194 -11.70 -6.05 -8.39
CA LEU A 194 -11.57 -4.60 -8.30
C LEU A 194 -12.63 -4.02 -7.38
N ASP A 195 -13.89 -4.40 -7.58
CA ASP A 195 -15.03 -3.87 -6.82
C ASP A 195 -14.92 -4.22 -5.32
N LEU A 196 -14.50 -5.46 -5.00
CA LEU A 196 -14.24 -5.88 -3.62
C LEU A 196 -13.12 -5.06 -2.97
N PHE A 197 -12.01 -4.85 -3.69
CA PHE A 197 -10.91 -4.04 -3.18
C PHE A 197 -11.30 -2.56 -3.03
N GLU A 198 -12.10 -2.03 -3.94
CA GLU A 198 -12.64 -0.66 -3.84
C GLU A 198 -13.45 -0.47 -2.56
N GLY A 199 -14.35 -1.42 -2.24
CA GLY A 199 -15.11 -1.41 -0.99
C GLY A 199 -14.21 -1.36 0.24
N VAL A 200 -13.29 -2.32 0.35
CA VAL A 200 -12.35 -2.42 1.48
C VAL A 200 -11.49 -1.16 1.62
N LEU A 201 -11.01 -0.60 0.50
CA LEU A 201 -10.20 0.61 0.49
C LEU A 201 -11.00 1.83 1.00
N ASN A 202 -12.24 1.99 0.54
CA ASN A 202 -13.12 3.09 0.92
C ASN A 202 -13.50 3.04 2.40
N ASP A 203 -13.83 1.85 2.91
CA ASP A 203 -14.18 1.64 4.31
C ASP A 203 -12.98 1.95 5.22
N THR A 204 -11.82 1.40 4.88
CA THR A 204 -10.56 1.66 5.60
C THR A 204 -10.22 3.15 5.62
N TRP A 205 -10.32 3.83 4.47
CA TRP A 205 -10.01 5.26 4.39
C TRP A 205 -10.98 6.11 5.22
N THR A 206 -12.25 5.74 5.22
CA THR A 206 -13.28 6.39 6.03
C THR A 206 -13.01 6.21 7.52
N GLU A 207 -12.69 5.00 7.97
CA GLU A 207 -12.32 4.73 9.36
C GLU A 207 -11.06 5.52 9.77
N TYR A 208 -10.03 5.52 8.91
CA TYR A 208 -8.80 6.26 9.18
C TYR A 208 -9.05 7.76 9.35
N ARG A 209 -9.84 8.38 8.46
CA ARG A 209 -10.26 9.79 8.59
C ARG A 209 -11.11 10.03 9.83
N GLN A 210 -12.01 9.11 10.19
CA GLN A 210 -12.78 9.19 11.42
C GLN A 210 -11.88 9.27 12.64
N LYS A 211 -10.89 8.38 12.73
CA LYS A 211 -9.96 8.31 13.85
C LYS A 211 -9.01 9.49 13.91
N LYS A 212 -8.45 9.92 12.77
CA LYS A 212 -7.36 10.90 12.71
C LYS A 212 -7.83 12.35 12.58
N VAL A 213 -9.04 12.58 12.07
CA VAL A 213 -9.53 13.92 11.77
C VAL A 213 -10.85 14.21 12.47
N TYR A 214 -11.90 13.43 12.18
CA TYR A 214 -13.24 13.75 12.65
C TYR A 214 -13.35 13.64 14.18
N ASN A 215 -12.89 12.54 14.79
CA ASN A 215 -12.97 12.34 16.24
C ASN A 215 -12.21 13.42 17.05
N PRO A 216 -10.94 13.75 16.73
CA PRO A 216 -10.23 14.86 17.38
C PRO A 216 -10.95 16.20 17.22
N LEU A 217 -11.52 16.46 16.04
CA LEU A 217 -12.24 17.69 15.78
C LEU A 217 -13.51 17.79 16.61
N PHE A 218 -14.35 16.75 16.61
CA PHE A 218 -15.57 16.70 17.42
C PHE A 218 -15.26 16.87 18.91
N LYS A 219 -14.17 16.26 19.38
CA LYS A 219 -13.69 16.43 20.75
C LYS A 219 -13.33 17.89 21.03
N TRP A 220 -12.56 18.53 20.16
CA TRP A 220 -12.16 19.93 20.31
C TRP A 220 -13.37 20.88 20.31
N ILE A 221 -14.33 20.69 19.40
CA ILE A 221 -15.58 21.49 19.35
C ILE A 221 -16.37 21.35 20.67
N LYS A 222 -16.49 20.12 21.17
CA LYS A 222 -17.21 19.81 22.42
C LYS A 222 -16.54 20.42 23.64
N GLU A 223 -15.22 20.29 23.75
CA GLU A 223 -14.43 20.82 24.87
C GLU A 223 -14.49 22.35 24.94
N ASN A 224 -14.49 23.03 23.79
CA ASN A 224 -14.60 24.49 23.72
C ASN A 224 -16.03 25.02 23.83
N LYS A 225 -17.01 24.12 23.90
CA LYS A 225 -18.44 24.42 24.00
C LYS A 225 -18.95 25.37 22.91
N PHE A 226 -18.42 25.28 21.68
CA PHE A 226 -18.75 26.24 20.62
C PHE A 226 -20.23 26.25 20.26
N ILE A 227 -20.85 25.07 20.18
CA ILE A 227 -22.29 24.93 19.91
C ILE A 227 -23.11 25.58 21.03
N GLN A 228 -22.73 25.40 22.30
CA GLN A 228 -23.42 26.05 23.42
C GLN A 228 -23.21 27.57 23.47
N LYS A 229 -22.10 28.05 22.89
CA LYS A 229 -21.82 29.48 22.71
C LYS A 229 -22.54 30.09 21.49
N GLY A 230 -23.31 29.28 20.75
CA GLY A 230 -24.07 29.72 19.58
C GLY A 230 -23.23 29.91 18.32
N LEU A 231 -21.98 29.40 18.28
CA LEU A 231 -21.15 29.51 17.09
C LEU A 231 -21.70 28.62 15.98
N ASN A 232 -21.78 29.16 14.77
CA ASN A 232 -22.08 28.43 13.55
C ASN A 232 -20.81 27.76 12.98
N SER A 233 -20.99 26.98 11.91
CA SER A 233 -19.90 26.26 11.23
C SER A 233 -18.77 27.20 10.82
N ILE A 234 -19.07 28.33 10.16
CA ILE A 234 -18.09 29.34 9.68
C ILE A 234 -17.26 29.93 10.82
N GLU A 235 -17.89 30.23 11.95
CA GLU A 235 -17.22 30.78 13.13
C GLU A 235 -16.30 29.75 13.78
N ILE A 236 -16.74 28.49 13.87
CA ILE A 236 -15.88 27.39 14.29
C ILE A 236 -14.69 27.25 13.32
N ILE A 237 -14.88 27.52 12.02
CA ILE A 237 -13.77 27.49 11.07
C ILE A 237 -12.73 28.55 11.39
N HIS A 238 -13.18 29.77 11.64
CA HIS A 238 -12.31 30.88 11.98
C HIS A 238 -11.52 30.59 13.24
N GLU A 239 -12.17 30.09 14.29
CA GLU A 239 -11.49 29.73 15.55
C GLU A 239 -10.44 28.64 15.35
N TYR A 240 -10.72 27.67 14.48
CA TYR A 240 -9.77 26.62 14.15
C TYR A 240 -8.56 27.12 13.35
N ASN A 241 -8.80 27.98 12.37
CA ASN A 241 -7.73 28.56 11.54
C ASN A 241 -6.81 29.50 12.34
N ARG A 242 -7.25 29.99 13.51
CA ARG A 242 -6.42 30.76 14.44
C ARG A 242 -5.44 29.89 15.23
N LEU A 243 -5.59 28.56 15.23
CA LEU A 243 -4.63 27.66 15.87
C LEU A 243 -3.28 27.76 15.16
N SER A 244 -2.19 27.75 15.93
CA SER A 244 -0.82 27.82 15.39
C SER A 244 -0.44 26.61 14.53
N ARG A 245 -1.23 25.53 14.56
CA ARG A 245 -1.11 24.31 13.76
C ARG A 245 -2.51 23.75 13.43
N PRO A 246 -3.24 24.31 12.46
CA PRO A 246 -4.51 23.73 12.04
C PRO A 246 -4.24 22.43 11.27
N ILE A 247 -5.05 21.38 11.49
CA ILE A 247 -5.03 20.18 10.63
C ILE A 247 -5.61 20.60 9.26
N ASN A 248 -4.78 20.54 8.21
CA ASN A 248 -5.06 21.05 6.86
C ASN A 248 -6.38 20.52 6.24
N LEU A 249 -6.87 19.35 6.67
CA LEU A 249 -8.08 18.72 6.10
C LEU A 249 -9.40 19.43 6.43
N PHE A 250 -9.37 20.34 7.39
CA PHE A 250 -10.55 21.01 7.91
C PHE A 250 -11.23 21.95 6.89
N LEU A 251 -10.47 22.58 5.99
CA LEU A 251 -11.02 23.44 4.92
C LEU A 251 -11.82 22.66 3.85
N LEU A 252 -11.47 21.39 3.61
CA LEU A 252 -12.15 20.54 2.62
C LEU A 252 -13.44 19.94 3.19
N ILE A 253 -13.39 19.52 4.46
CA ILE A 253 -14.53 18.89 5.15
C ILE A 253 -15.68 19.87 5.38
N LEU A 254 -15.40 21.09 5.83
CA LEU A 254 -16.45 22.07 6.09
C LEU A 254 -17.06 22.66 4.81
N LYS A 255 -16.29 22.78 3.73
CA LYS A 255 -16.86 23.15 2.42
C LYS A 255 -17.96 22.19 1.97
N ASN A 256 -17.82 20.90 2.26
CA ASN A 256 -18.83 19.90 1.92
C ASN A 256 -20.03 19.92 2.87
N MET A 257 -19.85 20.29 4.15
CA MET A 257 -20.98 20.50 5.08
C MET A 257 -21.81 21.74 4.73
N VAL A 258 -21.17 22.84 4.31
CA VAL A 258 -21.85 24.08 3.88
C VAL A 258 -22.60 23.91 2.55
N GLN A 259 -22.28 22.89 1.75
CA GLN A 259 -22.99 22.60 0.50
C GLN A 259 -24.24 21.70 0.67
N GLN A 260 -24.51 21.22 1.88
CA GLN A 260 -25.68 20.36 2.19
C GLN A 260 -26.78 21.10 3.00
N ASP A 261 -26.58 22.38 3.30
CA ASP A 261 -27.58 23.32 3.84
C ASP A 261 -27.97 24.34 2.75
#